data_AF-A0A917DCR0-F1
#
_entry.id   AF-A0A917DCR0-F1
#
_cell.length_a   1.000
_cell.length_b   1.000
_cell.length_c   1.000
_cell.angle_alpha   90.00
_cell.angle_beta   90.00
_cell.angle_gamma   90.00
#
_symmetry.space_group_name_H-M   'P 1'
#
loop_
_entity.id
_entity.type
_entity.pdbx_description
1 polymer ?
#
loop_
_entity_poly.entity_id
_entity_poly.type
_entity_poly.pdbx_seq_one_letter_code
_entity_poly.pdbx_strand_id
1 'polypeptide(L)'
;MATHDFGASYDEMETAAQKLRDKKGEIDEGLEEVMTVIDDLTSDGFKTENASGAYKDAVDELAQNIKEANTNVDEMADALVKMADMIRDTDGNMAGGGA
;
A
#
# COMPACT_ATOMS: atom_id res chain seq x y z
N MET A 1 -11.09 -23.74 -25.67
CA MET A 1 -11.50 -23.64 -24.26
C MET A 1 -10.23 -23.50 -23.45
N ALA A 2 -9.95 -22.29 -22.96
CA ALA A 2 -8.77 -22.01 -22.13
C ALA A 2 -9.15 -22.23 -20.67
N THR A 3 -8.97 -23.46 -20.19
CA THR A 3 -9.36 -23.89 -18.83
C THR A 3 -8.15 -24.10 -17.92
N HIS A 4 -7.01 -23.45 -18.19
CA HIS A 4 -5.76 -23.73 -17.49
C HIS A 4 -5.04 -22.51 -16.90
N ASP A 5 -5.61 -21.31 -17.02
CA ASP A 5 -4.93 -20.06 -16.65
C ASP A 5 -5.51 -19.34 -15.42
N PHE A 6 -6.70 -19.76 -14.95
CA PHE A 6 -7.37 -19.09 -13.84
C PHE A 6 -6.77 -19.41 -12.47
N GLY A 7 -6.17 -20.61 -12.32
CA GLY A 7 -5.32 -20.99 -11.19
C GLY A 7 -4.22 -19.98 -10.91
N ALA A 8 -3.43 -19.73 -11.96
CA ALA A 8 -2.42 -18.70 -11.93
C ALA A 8 -3.04 -17.32 -11.70
N SER A 9 -4.18 -17.01 -12.32
CA SER A 9 -4.79 -15.68 -12.23
C SER A 9 -5.22 -15.24 -10.82
N TYR A 10 -5.86 -16.11 -10.00
CA TYR A 10 -6.18 -15.73 -8.62
C TYR A 10 -4.94 -15.69 -7.73
N ASP A 11 -4.00 -16.61 -7.90
CA ASP A 11 -2.73 -16.62 -7.16
C ASP A 11 -1.88 -15.38 -7.49
N GLU A 12 -1.92 -14.92 -8.74
CA GLU A 12 -1.31 -13.67 -9.21
C GLU A 12 -1.96 -12.45 -8.56
N MET A 13 -3.29 -12.42 -8.43
CA MET A 13 -4.01 -11.34 -7.74
C MET A 13 -3.65 -11.28 -6.25
N GLU A 14 -3.64 -12.43 -5.56
CA GLU A 14 -3.22 -12.51 -4.15
C GLU A 14 -1.76 -12.08 -3.97
N THR A 15 -0.86 -12.53 -4.86
CA THR A 15 0.56 -12.14 -4.87
C THR A 15 0.73 -10.64 -5.12
N ALA A 16 -0.02 -10.07 -6.06
CA ALA A 16 0.01 -8.64 -6.33
C ALA A 16 -0.51 -7.83 -5.14
N ALA A 17 -1.58 -8.27 -4.49
CA ALA A 17 -2.11 -7.64 -3.28
C ALA A 17 -1.08 -7.65 -2.14
N GLN A 18 -0.40 -8.78 -1.92
CA GLN A 18 0.66 -8.85 -0.91
C GLN A 18 1.80 -7.89 -1.23
N LYS A 19 2.27 -7.88 -2.49
CA LYS A 19 3.34 -6.98 -2.93
C LYS A 19 2.97 -5.50 -2.75
N LEU A 20 1.72 -5.13 -2.97
CA LEU A 20 1.24 -3.76 -2.72
C LEU A 20 1.34 -3.40 -1.23
N ARG A 21 0.93 -4.31 -0.33
CA ARG A 21 1.04 -4.10 1.13
C ARG A 21 2.49 -4.04 1.59
N ASP A 22 3.37 -4.87 1.02
CA ASP A 22 4.81 -4.82 1.32
C ASP A 22 5.41 -3.46 0.91
N LYS A 23 5.09 -2.98 -0.31
CA LYS A 23 5.57 -1.68 -0.79
C LYS A 23 5.01 -0.50 -0.01
N LYS A 24 3.78 -0.59 0.48
CA LYS A 24 3.22 0.36 1.43
C LYS A 24 4.07 0.43 2.71
N GLY A 25 4.43 -0.72 3.28
CA GLY A 25 5.30 -0.79 4.46
C GLY A 25 6.65 -0.12 4.24
N GLU A 26 7.30 -0.38 3.10
CA GLU A 26 8.57 0.31 2.73
C GLU A 26 8.40 1.84 2.64
N ILE A 27 7.25 2.33 2.20
CA ILE A 27 6.95 3.78 2.14
C ILE A 27 6.77 4.36 3.55
N ASP A 28 6.05 3.67 4.43
CA ASP A 28 5.87 4.09 5.83
C ASP A 28 7.23 4.17 6.55
N GLU A 29 8.09 3.16 6.39
CA GLU A 29 9.45 3.15 6.95
C GLU A 29 10.29 4.33 6.42
N GLY A 30 10.27 4.57 5.11
CA GLY A 30 11.00 5.69 4.51
C GLY A 30 10.51 7.06 4.99
N LEU A 31 9.22 7.21 5.28
CA LEU A 31 8.67 8.44 5.85
C LEU A 31 9.15 8.65 7.30
N GLU A 32 9.20 7.61 8.12
CA GLU A 32 9.72 7.69 9.49
C GLU A 32 11.20 8.12 9.52
N GLU A 33 12.00 7.63 8.57
CA GLU A 33 13.40 8.06 8.41
C GLU A 33 13.50 9.56 8.05
N VAL A 34 12.66 10.04 7.13
CA VAL A 34 12.61 11.46 6.75
C VAL A 34 12.23 12.34 7.94
N MET A 35 11.23 11.93 8.74
CA MET A 35 10.83 12.64 9.95
C MET A 35 12.00 12.75 10.94
N THR A 36 12.71 11.65 11.17
CA THR A 36 13.86 11.60 12.09
C THR A 36 14.96 12.56 11.68
N VAL A 37 15.32 12.59 10.38
CA VAL A 37 16.35 13.51 9.86
C VAL A 37 15.97 14.97 10.10
N ILE A 38 14.68 15.31 9.92
CA ILE A 38 14.20 16.69 10.10
C ILE A 38 14.16 17.07 11.59
N ASP A 39 13.74 16.16 12.46
CA ASP A 39 13.77 16.35 13.91
C ASP A 39 15.19 16.55 14.43
N ASP A 40 16.18 15.79 13.93
CA ASP A 40 17.59 15.94 14.29
C ASP A 40 18.13 17.32 13.83
N LEU A 41 17.84 17.72 12.59
CA LEU A 41 18.26 19.01 12.04
C LEU A 41 17.67 20.20 12.84
N THR A 42 16.41 20.12 13.25
CA THR A 42 15.75 21.17 14.04
C THR A 42 16.24 21.20 15.49
N SER A 43 16.67 20.06 16.02
CA SER A 43 17.21 19.93 17.39
C SER A 43 18.63 20.49 17.51
N ASP A 44 19.52 20.21 16.55
CA ASP A 44 20.96 20.49 16.64
C ASP A 44 21.38 21.93 16.32
N GLY A 45 20.44 22.82 15.99
CA GLY A 45 20.71 24.25 15.92
C GLY A 45 20.44 24.92 14.58
N PHE A 46 19.74 24.25 13.66
CA PHE A 46 19.11 24.90 12.49
C PHE A 46 17.87 25.72 12.93
N LYS A 47 18.02 26.55 13.98
CA LYS A 47 16.95 27.29 14.67
C LYS A 47 16.84 28.74 14.22
N THR A 48 17.02 29.02 12.93
CA THR A 48 16.33 30.19 12.39
C THR A 48 14.85 29.87 12.47
N GLU A 49 14.15 30.41 13.48
CA GLU A 49 12.78 30.02 13.88
C GLU A 49 11.81 29.85 12.69
N ASN A 50 11.96 30.67 11.64
CA ASN A 50 11.18 30.58 10.40
C ASN A 50 11.48 29.35 9.52
N ALA A 51 12.75 28.94 9.41
CA ALA A 51 13.13 27.82 8.54
C ALA A 51 12.73 26.48 9.16
N SER A 52 12.99 26.29 10.46
CA SER A 52 12.63 25.06 11.18
C SER A 52 11.12 24.81 11.22
N GLY A 53 10.31 25.88 11.33
CA GLY A 53 8.85 25.76 11.26
C GLY A 53 8.35 25.29 9.90
N ALA A 54 8.84 25.90 8.82
CA ALA A 54 8.44 25.54 7.46
C ALA A 54 8.80 24.08 7.08
N TYR A 55 9.96 23.57 7.53
CA TYR A 55 10.32 22.17 7.30
C TYR A 55 9.41 21.21 8.05
N LYS A 56 9.07 21.53 9.31
CA LYS A 56 8.16 20.71 10.11
C LYS A 56 6.77 20.65 9.47
N ASP A 57 6.22 21.81 9.08
CA ASP A 57 4.92 21.88 8.41
C ASP A 57 4.91 21.07 7.10
N ALA A 58 5.99 21.14 6.31
CA ALA A 58 6.11 20.40 5.07
C ALA A 58 6.19 18.86 5.27
N VAL A 59 6.86 18.41 6.32
CA VAL A 59 6.92 16.97 6.67
C VAL A 59 5.59 16.47 7.20
N ASP A 60 4.90 17.28 8.01
CA ASP A 60 3.56 16.95 8.50
C ASP A 60 2.56 16.83 7.32
N GLU A 61 2.63 17.73 6.34
CA GLU A 61 1.83 17.65 5.11
C GLU A 61 2.19 16.41 4.27
N LEU A 62 3.49 16.12 4.10
CA LEU A 62 3.95 14.91 3.41
C LEU A 62 3.41 13.65 4.07
N ALA A 63 3.44 13.60 5.41
CA ALA A 63 2.96 12.47 6.18
C ALA A 63 1.46 12.22 5.97
N GLN A 64 0.66 13.29 5.94
CA GLN A 64 -0.77 13.19 5.66
C GLN A 64 -1.03 12.66 4.24
N ASN A 65 -0.33 13.19 3.24
CA ASN A 65 -0.47 12.76 1.85
C ASN A 65 -0.06 11.30 1.65
N ILE A 66 1.03 10.86 2.29
CA ILE A 66 1.47 9.46 2.24
C ILE A 66 0.46 8.56 2.94
N LYS A 67 -0.09 8.96 4.09
CA LYS A 67 -1.13 8.18 4.77
C LYS A 67 -2.37 7.98 3.89
N GLU A 68 -2.79 9.01 3.16
CA GLU A 68 -3.88 8.91 2.20
C GLU A 68 -3.50 7.98 1.02
N ALA A 69 -2.30 8.14 0.45
CA ALA A 69 -1.82 7.26 -0.59
C ALA A 69 -1.77 5.78 -0.15
N ASN A 70 -1.29 5.52 1.06
CA ASN A 70 -1.21 4.19 1.66
C ASN A 70 -2.60 3.58 1.90
N THR A 71 -3.59 4.41 2.26
CA THR A 71 -5.00 3.98 2.33
C THR A 71 -5.50 3.51 0.96
N ASN A 72 -5.21 4.29 -0.10
CA ASN A 72 -5.60 3.91 -1.46
C ASN A 72 -4.91 2.62 -1.92
N VAL A 73 -3.64 2.40 -1.54
CA VAL A 73 -2.91 1.15 -1.84
C VAL A 73 -3.55 -0.05 -1.14
N ASP A 74 -3.97 0.09 0.12
CA ASP A 74 -4.70 -0.97 0.84
C ASP A 74 -6.03 -1.29 0.14
N GLU A 75 -6.79 -0.27 -0.27
CA GLU A 75 -8.06 -0.47 -0.98
C GLU A 75 -7.86 -1.23 -2.32
N MET A 76 -6.77 -0.94 -3.03
CA MET A 76 -6.40 -1.67 -4.24
C MET A 76 -6.05 -3.14 -3.94
N ALA A 77 -5.26 -3.39 -2.88
CA ALA A 77 -4.92 -4.74 -2.45
C ALA A 77 -6.17 -5.53 -2.04
N ASP A 78 -7.10 -4.90 -1.32
CA ASP A 78 -8.38 -5.51 -0.93
C ASP A 78 -9.27 -5.80 -2.15
N ALA A 79 -9.28 -4.93 -3.14
CA ALA A 79 -10.03 -5.15 -4.38
C ALA A 79 -9.51 -6.37 -5.14
N LEU A 80 -8.18 -6.55 -5.22
CA LEU A 80 -7.57 -7.73 -5.85
C LEU A 80 -7.96 -9.03 -5.13
N VAL A 81 -7.90 -9.05 -3.80
CA VAL A 81 -8.31 -10.23 -3.01
C VAL A 81 -9.79 -10.55 -3.22
N LYS A 82 -10.68 -9.54 -3.19
CA LYS A 82 -12.11 -9.74 -3.44
C LYS A 82 -12.40 -10.28 -4.84
N MET A 83 -11.65 -9.83 -5.85
CA MET A 83 -11.79 -10.36 -7.21
C MET A 83 -11.32 -11.82 -7.29
N ALA A 84 -10.21 -12.16 -6.64
CA ALA A 84 -9.72 -13.54 -6.55
C ALA A 84 -10.76 -14.47 -5.91
N ASP A 85 -11.37 -14.05 -4.81
CA ASP A 85 -12.43 -14.82 -4.12
C ASP A 85 -13.67 -15.01 -5.01
N MET A 86 -14.13 -13.95 -5.68
CA MET A 86 -15.30 -14.02 -6.57
C MET A 86 -15.08 -15.00 -7.73
N ILE A 87 -13.88 -15.01 -8.31
CA ILE A 87 -13.50 -15.92 -9.39
C ILE A 87 -13.49 -17.36 -8.86
N ARG A 88 -12.86 -17.60 -7.70
CA ARG A 88 -12.79 -18.91 -7.05
C ARG A 88 -14.18 -19.49 -6.76
N ASP A 89 -15.10 -18.67 -6.26
CA ASP A 89 -16.49 -19.07 -5.97
C ASP A 89 -17.27 -19.38 -7.25
N THR A 90 -17.08 -18.57 -8.30
CA THR A 90 -17.74 -18.77 -9.60
C THR A 90 -17.29 -20.09 -10.23
N ASP A 91 -15.99 -20.38 -10.20
CA ASP A 91 -15.43 -21.62 -10.72
C ASP A 91 -15.88 -22.86 -9.92
N GLY A 92 -15.90 -22.76 -8.58
CA GLY A 92 -16.39 -23.83 -7.71
C GLY A 92 -17.85 -24.20 -8.00
N ASN A 93 -18.70 -23.21 -8.26
CA ASN A 93 -20.10 -23.41 -8.61
C ASN A 93 -20.27 -24.02 -10.02
N MET A 94 -19.47 -23.61 -11.01
CA MET A 94 -19.51 -24.20 -12.36
C MET A 94 -19.00 -25.65 -12.37
N ALA A 95 -17.97 -25.97 -11.57
CA ALA A 95 -17.45 -27.33 -11.43
C ALA A 95 -18.44 -28.25 -10.70
N GLY A 96 -19.23 -27.73 -9.76
CA GLY A 96 -20.23 -28.48 -9.01
C GLY A 96 -21.60 -28.63 -9.70
N GLY A 97 -21.93 -27.77 -10.68
CA GLY A 97 -23.23 -27.74 -11.37
C GLY A 97 -23.32 -28.56 -12.66
N GLY A 98 -22.26 -29.24 -13.07
CA GLY A 98 -22.21 -30.08 -14.27
C GLY A 98 -22.26 -31.57 -13.95
N ALA A 99 -23.42 -32.08 -13.51
CA ALA A 99 -23.72 -33.51 -13.42
C ALA A 99 -25.18 -33.78 -13.77
#